data_AF-U4T6S2-F1
#
_entry.id   AF-U4T6S2-F1
#
_cell.length_a   1.000
_cell.length_b   1.000
_cell.length_c   1.000
_cell.angle_alpha   90.00
_cell.angle_beta   90.00
_cell.angle_gamma   90.00
#
_symmetry.space_group_name_H-M   'P 1'
#
loop_
_entity.id
_entity.type
_entity.pdbx_description
1 polymer ?
#
loop_
_entity_poly.entity_id
_entity_poly.type
_entity_poly.pdbx_seq_one_letter_code
_entity_poly.pdbx_strand_id
1 'polypeptide(L)'
;MPQKRLKELLPTPEKILESRTLKLFAPHLADPRLWHFNRHSLNKAVYIGVLSAFFPLPGQMLLALIGSLIFRANVPLAIGLTWITNPLTSLPIFYAGYYIGAKIIDVPMISLRLIGRMIADFSLWALSDGANPFITYRGTVSIAAFCIGLTILAIITSIICGLVFKAVWRYRTVISWQKRQQESSNKPPES
;
A
#
# COMPACT_ATOMS: atom_id res chain seq x y z
N MET A 1 6.87 -7.55 22.96
CA MET A 1 6.81 -8.43 21.76
C MET A 1 6.04 -7.73 20.62
N PRO A 2 6.72 -7.02 19.71
CA PRO A 2 6.07 -6.33 18.58
C PRO A 2 5.43 -7.25 17.53
N GLN A 3 5.83 -8.52 17.49
CA GLN A 3 5.31 -9.50 16.54
C GLN A 3 3.87 -9.93 16.84
N LYS A 4 3.39 -9.83 18.08
CA LYS A 4 2.01 -10.20 18.44
C LYS A 4 1.00 -9.17 17.92
N ARG A 5 1.22 -7.88 18.16
CA ARG A 5 0.31 -6.80 17.69
C ARG A 5 0.25 -6.67 16.16
N LEU A 6 1.36 -6.93 15.46
CA LEU A 6 1.35 -6.91 13.98
C LEU A 6 0.56 -8.08 13.39
N LYS A 7 0.47 -9.22 14.07
CA LYS A 7 -0.32 -10.37 13.60
C LYS A 7 -1.83 -10.14 13.69
N GLU A 8 -2.29 -9.37 14.69
CA GLU A 8 -3.72 -9.10 14.92
C GLU A 8 -4.30 -8.09 13.91
N LEU A 9 -3.46 -7.20 13.37
CA LEU A 9 -3.88 -6.17 12.39
C LEU A 9 -3.84 -6.66 10.93
N LEU A 10 -3.18 -7.79 10.65
CA LEU A 10 -2.96 -8.27 9.29
C LEU A 10 -4.02 -9.30 8.87
N PRO A 11 -4.41 -9.32 7.58
CA PRO A 11 -5.39 -10.26 7.07
C PRO A 11 -4.90 -11.70 7.28
N THR A 12 -5.76 -12.54 7.84
CA THR A 12 -5.51 -13.97 8.04
C THR A 12 -5.64 -14.73 6.72
N PRO A 13 -4.99 -15.91 6.59
CA PRO A 13 -5.13 -16.76 5.41
C PRO A 13 -6.58 -17.05 5.04
N GLU A 14 -7.41 -17.32 6.04
CA GLU A 14 -8.83 -17.63 5.90
C GLU A 14 -9.59 -16.48 5.20
N LYS A 15 -9.39 -15.24 5.67
CA LYS A 15 -10.01 -14.04 5.07
C LYS A 15 -9.56 -13.79 3.62
N ILE A 16 -8.31 -14.14 3.28
CA ILE A 16 -7.81 -14.00 1.90
C ILE A 16 -8.50 -15.04 1.00
N LEU A 17 -8.68 -16.27 1.49
CA LEU A 17 -9.30 -17.38 0.78
C LEU A 17 -10.83 -17.26 0.62
N GLU A 18 -11.49 -16.39 1.38
CA GLU A 18 -12.91 -16.04 1.19
C GLU A 18 -13.17 -15.31 -0.13
N SER A 19 -12.18 -14.56 -0.64
CA SER A 19 -12.35 -13.80 -1.87
C SER A 19 -12.23 -14.69 -3.11
N ARG A 20 -13.20 -14.56 -4.04
CA ARG A 20 -13.26 -15.40 -5.26
C ARG A 20 -12.02 -15.29 -6.13
N THR A 21 -11.42 -14.10 -6.21
CA THR A 21 -10.23 -13.82 -7.02
C THR A 21 -8.93 -14.27 -6.35
N LEU A 22 -8.75 -14.08 -5.04
CA LEU A 22 -7.50 -14.48 -4.36
C LEU A 22 -7.48 -15.99 -4.07
N LYS A 23 -8.65 -16.65 -3.97
CA LYS A 23 -8.76 -18.12 -3.81
C LYS A 23 -8.12 -18.90 -4.97
N LEU A 24 -8.02 -18.32 -6.17
CA LEU A 24 -7.31 -18.93 -7.31
C LEU A 24 -5.82 -19.18 -7.00
N PHE A 25 -5.25 -18.42 -6.05
CA PHE A 25 -3.86 -18.54 -5.64
C PHE A 25 -3.69 -19.41 -4.38
N ALA A 26 -4.75 -20.07 -3.90
CA ALA A 26 -4.71 -20.94 -2.72
C ALA A 26 -3.56 -21.97 -2.73
N PRO A 27 -3.24 -22.65 -3.86
CA PRO A 27 -2.12 -23.60 -3.90
C PRO A 27 -0.76 -22.94 -3.63
N HIS A 28 -0.57 -21.70 -4.08
CA HIS A 28 0.66 -20.94 -3.90
C HIS A 28 0.74 -20.31 -2.49
N LEU A 29 -0.42 -20.04 -1.88
CA LEU A 29 -0.54 -19.55 -0.51
C LEU A 29 -0.24 -20.62 0.55
N ALA A 30 -0.15 -21.90 0.16
CA ALA A 30 0.20 -22.99 1.08
C ALA A 30 1.66 -22.94 1.58
N ASP A 31 2.56 -22.16 0.93
CA ASP A 31 3.95 -22.02 1.39
C ASP A 31 4.02 -21.25 2.73
N PRO A 32 4.44 -21.88 3.85
CA PRO A 32 4.53 -21.25 5.16
C PRO A 32 5.46 -20.02 5.18
N ARG A 33 6.43 -19.94 4.27
CA ARG A 33 7.41 -18.84 4.20
C ARG A 33 6.76 -17.49 3.88
N LEU A 34 5.60 -17.49 3.23
CA LEU A 34 4.82 -16.30 2.90
C LEU A 34 4.12 -15.69 4.13
N TRP A 35 3.98 -16.46 5.20
CA TRP A 35 3.27 -16.08 6.43
C TRP A 35 4.23 -15.75 7.58
N HIS A 36 5.47 -16.24 7.51
CA HIS A 36 6.47 -16.03 8.54
C HIS A 36 7.01 -14.59 8.56
N PHE A 37 7.21 -14.08 9.78
CA PHE A 37 7.72 -12.74 10.05
C PHE A 37 9.25 -12.73 9.99
N ASN A 38 9.79 -12.85 8.78
CA ASN A 38 11.21 -12.68 8.51
C ASN A 38 11.50 -11.23 8.10
N ARG A 39 12.53 -10.59 8.68
CA ARG A 39 12.93 -9.20 8.41
C ARG A 39 13.07 -8.88 6.91
N HIS A 40 13.63 -9.82 6.15
CA HIS A 40 13.85 -9.63 4.71
C HIS A 40 12.54 -9.73 3.91
N SER A 41 11.70 -10.70 4.28
CA SER A 41 10.39 -10.90 3.65
C SER A 41 9.40 -9.75 3.96
N LEU A 42 9.38 -9.28 5.21
CA LEU A 42 8.56 -8.14 5.63
C LEU A 42 8.98 -6.85 4.91
N ASN A 43 10.29 -6.62 4.78
CA ASN A 43 10.78 -5.45 4.08
C ASN A 43 10.40 -5.45 2.58
N LYS A 44 10.46 -6.61 1.92
CA LYS A 44 9.93 -6.75 0.54
C LYS A 44 8.43 -6.46 0.47
N ALA A 45 7.68 -6.97 1.45
CA ALA A 45 6.23 -6.74 1.53
C ALA A 45 5.89 -5.26 1.70
N VAL A 46 6.72 -4.49 2.41
CA VAL A 46 6.56 -3.02 2.48
C VAL A 46 6.66 -2.38 1.10
N TYR A 47 7.71 -2.70 0.34
CA TYR A 47 7.89 -2.12 -0.99
C TYR A 47 6.72 -2.47 -1.92
N ILE A 48 6.34 -3.75 -1.97
CA ILE A 48 5.29 -4.27 -2.86
C ILE A 48 3.92 -3.73 -2.45
N GLY A 49 3.61 -3.79 -1.15
CA GLY A 49 2.32 -3.36 -0.61
C GLY A 49 2.09 -1.87 -0.83
N VAL A 50 3.08 -1.03 -0.51
CA VAL A 50 3.00 0.41 -0.74
C VAL A 50 2.89 0.73 -2.24
N LEU A 51 3.71 0.11 -3.09
CA LEU A 51 3.61 0.35 -4.53
C LEU A 51 2.23 -0.03 -5.08
N SER A 52 1.71 -1.18 -4.65
CA SER A 52 0.37 -1.65 -5.04
C SER A 52 -0.74 -0.74 -4.52
N ALA A 53 -0.55 -0.11 -3.36
CA ALA A 53 -1.52 0.79 -2.73
C ALA A 53 -1.82 2.05 -3.58
N PHE A 54 -0.90 2.45 -4.46
CA PHE A 54 -1.08 3.60 -5.35
C PHE A 54 -1.75 3.24 -6.69
N PHE A 55 -2.08 1.96 -6.89
CA PHE A 55 -2.81 1.54 -8.08
C PHE A 55 -4.26 2.04 -8.00
N PRO A 56 -4.74 2.84 -8.98
CA PRO A 56 -5.99 3.59 -8.86
C PRO A 56 -7.27 2.75 -9.04
N LEU A 57 -7.15 1.44 -9.27
CA LEU A 57 -8.28 0.56 -9.54
C LEU A 57 -8.50 -0.47 -8.41
N PRO A 58 -9.76 -0.90 -8.20
CA PRO A 58 -10.05 -2.08 -7.39
C PRO A 58 -9.29 -3.28 -7.98
N GLY A 59 -8.32 -3.79 -7.24
CA GLY A 59 -7.32 -4.75 -7.75
C GLY A 59 -5.94 -4.61 -7.11
N GLN A 60 -5.68 -3.54 -6.37
CA GLN A 60 -4.44 -3.34 -5.61
C GLN A 60 -4.06 -4.54 -4.72
N MET A 61 -5.03 -5.22 -4.11
CA MET A 61 -4.78 -6.43 -3.31
C MET A 61 -4.25 -7.59 -4.14
N LEU A 62 -4.77 -7.75 -5.37
CA LEU A 62 -4.30 -8.79 -6.29
C LEU A 62 -2.88 -8.50 -6.76
N LEU A 63 -2.56 -7.24 -7.07
CA LEU A 63 -1.19 -6.82 -7.39
C LEU A 63 -0.23 -7.07 -6.23
N ALA A 64 -0.65 -6.74 -5.00
CA ALA A 64 0.14 -7.00 -3.81
C ALA A 64 0.36 -8.50 -3.58
N LEU A 65 -0.67 -9.32 -3.81
CA LEU A 65 -0.58 -10.78 -3.72
C LEU A 65 0.39 -11.33 -4.76
N ILE A 66 0.19 -11.02 -6.05
CA ILE A 66 1.04 -11.50 -7.15
C ILE A 66 2.50 -11.07 -6.93
N GLY A 67 2.72 -9.79 -6.59
CA GLY A 67 4.06 -9.30 -6.27
C GLY A 67 4.68 -10.05 -5.10
N SER A 68 3.90 -10.33 -4.05
CA SER A 68 4.39 -11.09 -2.90
C SER A 68 4.75 -12.53 -3.25
N LEU A 69 4.01 -13.19 -4.14
CA LEU A 69 4.33 -14.53 -4.61
C LEU A 69 5.64 -14.53 -5.43
N ILE A 70 5.79 -13.59 -6.38
CA ILE A 70 6.97 -13.49 -7.24
C ILE A 70 8.24 -13.22 -6.42
N PHE A 71 8.19 -12.25 -5.51
CA PHE A 71 9.35 -11.81 -4.73
C PHE A 71 9.53 -12.57 -3.40
N ARG A 72 8.66 -13.56 -3.13
CA ARG A 72 8.58 -14.32 -1.87
C ARG A 72 8.51 -13.39 -0.65
N ALA A 73 7.63 -12.40 -0.72
CA ALA A 73 7.37 -11.42 0.32
C ALA A 73 6.28 -11.91 1.28
N ASN A 74 6.16 -11.26 2.43
CA ASN A 74 5.12 -11.59 3.40
C ASN A 74 3.76 -11.12 2.87
N VAL A 75 2.91 -12.08 2.49
CA VAL A 75 1.62 -11.81 1.84
C VAL A 75 0.68 -11.00 2.75
N PRO A 76 0.47 -11.36 4.03
CA PRO A 76 -0.41 -10.59 4.92
C PRO A 76 -0.02 -9.13 5.00
N LEU A 77 1.28 -8.85 5.19
CA LEU A 77 1.78 -7.48 5.32
C LEU A 77 1.59 -6.70 4.02
N ALA A 78 1.91 -7.29 2.86
CA ALA A 78 1.78 -6.60 1.58
C ALA A 78 0.32 -6.24 1.29
N ILE A 79 -0.61 -7.17 1.48
CA ILE A 79 -2.05 -6.93 1.30
C ILE A 79 -2.54 -5.90 2.32
N GLY A 80 -2.17 -6.03 3.60
CA GLY A 80 -2.58 -5.09 4.65
C GLY A 80 -2.13 -3.66 4.35
N LEU A 81 -0.93 -3.46 3.80
CA LEU A 81 -0.43 -2.13 3.42
C LEU A 81 -1.22 -1.48 2.29
N THR A 82 -1.90 -2.27 1.44
CA THR A 82 -2.76 -1.68 0.42
C THR A 82 -3.94 -0.92 1.02
N TRP A 83 -4.36 -1.22 2.25
CA TRP A 83 -5.46 -0.54 2.93
C TRP A 83 -5.10 0.83 3.49
N ILE A 84 -3.83 1.25 3.37
CA ILE A 84 -3.41 2.62 3.73
C ILE A 84 -4.11 3.65 2.84
N THR A 85 -4.37 3.32 1.58
CA THR A 85 -5.09 4.17 0.61
C THR A 85 -6.60 3.92 0.71
N ASN A 86 -7.22 4.48 1.75
CA ASN A 86 -8.66 4.52 1.89
C ASN A 86 -9.26 5.68 1.06
N PRO A 87 -10.58 5.75 0.81
CA PRO A 87 -11.19 6.83 0.01
C PRO A 87 -10.84 8.25 0.48
N LEU A 88 -10.57 8.43 1.77
CA LEU A 88 -10.18 9.72 2.33
C LEU A 88 -8.72 10.08 1.99
N THR A 89 -7.80 9.12 2.03
CA THR A 89 -6.38 9.34 1.71
C THR A 89 -6.08 9.23 0.21
N SER A 90 -6.88 8.49 -0.56
CA SER A 90 -6.69 8.32 -1.99
C SER A 90 -6.96 9.61 -2.77
N LEU A 91 -7.96 10.41 -2.37
CA LEU A 91 -8.27 11.70 -3.01
C LEU A 91 -7.07 12.66 -3.08
N PRO A 92 -6.41 13.01 -1.96
CA PRO A 92 -5.24 13.90 -2.02
C PRO A 92 -4.05 13.25 -2.74
N ILE A 93 -3.87 11.93 -2.62
CA ILE A 93 -2.81 11.19 -3.33
C ILE A 93 -3.01 11.24 -4.84
N PHE A 94 -4.24 11.04 -5.31
CA PHE A 94 -4.61 11.05 -6.73
C PHE A 94 -4.50 12.45 -7.31
N TYR A 95 -4.89 13.47 -6.56
CA TYR A 95 -4.67 14.87 -6.95
C TYR A 95 -3.17 15.18 -7.07
N ALA A 96 -2.36 14.80 -6.07
CA ALA A 96 -0.91 15.00 -6.11
C ALA A 96 -0.26 14.25 -7.27
N GLY A 97 -0.69 13.01 -7.53
CA GLY A 97 -0.28 12.21 -8.67
C GLY A 97 -0.58 12.92 -9.99
N TYR A 98 -1.83 13.36 -10.20
CA TYR A 98 -2.19 14.12 -11.40
C TYR A 98 -1.37 15.40 -11.53
N TYR A 99 -1.18 16.15 -10.44
CA TYR A 99 -0.42 17.40 -10.44
C TYR A 99 1.02 17.18 -10.90
N ILE A 100 1.71 16.18 -10.33
CA ILE A 100 3.09 15.84 -10.70
C ILE A 100 3.16 15.43 -12.17
N GLY A 101 2.27 14.54 -12.61
CA GLY A 101 2.27 14.09 -13.99
C GLY A 101 1.93 15.21 -14.97
N ALA A 102 0.96 16.06 -14.63
CA ALA A 102 0.53 17.18 -15.46
C ALA A 102 1.64 18.22 -15.63
N LYS A 103 2.44 18.45 -14.59
CA LYS A 103 3.66 19.26 -14.68
C LYS A 103 4.72 18.65 -15.59
N ILE A 104 4.86 17.33 -15.63
CA ILE A 104 5.90 16.65 -16.41
C ILE A 104 5.55 16.65 -17.90
N ILE A 105 4.29 16.37 -18.25
CA ILE A 105 3.85 16.27 -19.65
C ILE A 105 3.18 17.54 -20.18
N ASP A 106 3.27 18.63 -19.41
CA ASP A 106 2.74 19.97 -19.74
C ASP A 106 1.26 19.98 -20.18
N VAL A 107 0.38 19.43 -19.34
CA VAL A 107 -1.08 19.43 -19.57
C VAL A 107 -1.83 20.27 -18.54
N PRO A 108 -3.06 20.72 -18.84
CA PRO A 108 -3.84 21.55 -17.94
C PRO A 108 -4.03 20.89 -16.56
N MET A 109 -3.77 21.68 -15.51
CA MET A 109 -4.05 21.27 -14.14
C MET A 109 -5.56 21.27 -13.88
N ILE A 110 -6.00 20.28 -13.13
CA ILE A 110 -7.39 20.21 -12.66
C ILE A 110 -7.52 21.15 -11.46
N SER A 111 -8.49 22.06 -11.51
CA SER A 111 -8.82 22.93 -10.37
C SER A 111 -9.72 22.21 -9.36
N LEU A 112 -9.65 22.60 -8.08
CA LEU A 112 -10.56 22.08 -7.06
C LEU A 112 -12.04 22.29 -7.43
N ARG A 113 -12.36 23.39 -8.11
CA ARG A 113 -13.72 23.67 -8.60
C ARG A 113 -14.16 22.63 -9.63
N LEU A 114 -13.27 22.23 -10.54
CA LEU A 114 -13.56 21.20 -11.55
C LEU A 114 -13.74 19.82 -10.88
N ILE A 115 -12.91 19.47 -9.89
CA ILE A 115 -13.08 18.23 -9.10
C ILE A 115 -14.44 18.22 -8.41
N GLY A 116 -14.83 19.33 -7.77
CA GLY A 116 -16.14 19.45 -7.12
C GLY A 116 -17.31 19.26 -8.09
N ARG A 117 -17.21 19.80 -9.31
CA ARG A 117 -18.20 19.56 -10.38
C ARG A 117 -18.23 18.12 -10.84
N MET A 118 -17.07 17.49 -11.06
CA MET A 118 -16.99 16.08 -11.44
C MET A 118 -17.63 15.16 -10.38
N ILE A 119 -17.40 15.44 -9.09
CA ILE A 119 -18.01 14.69 -8.00
C ILE A 119 -19.53 14.88 -8.00
N ALA A 120 -20.00 16.12 -8.14
CA ALA A 120 -21.43 16.43 -8.18
C ALA A 120 -22.13 15.75 -9.37
N ASP A 121 -21.56 15.84 -10.57
CA ASP A 121 -22.10 15.20 -11.78
C ASP A 121 -22.06 13.68 -11.66
N PHE A 122 -21.03 13.12 -11.01
CA PHE A 122 -20.99 11.69 -10.70
C PHE A 122 -22.09 11.27 -9.74
N SER A 123 -22.36 12.06 -8.70
CA SER A 123 -23.49 11.82 -7.79
C SER A 123 -24.83 11.90 -8.52
N LEU A 124 -25.01 12.90 -9.39
CA LEU A 124 -26.23 13.05 -10.19
C LEU A 124 -26.41 11.89 -11.17
N TRP A 125 -25.36 11.46 -11.88
CA TRP A 125 -25.43 10.30 -12.77
C TRP A 125 -25.65 8.98 -12.03
N ALA A 126 -25.08 8.82 -10.84
CA ALA A 126 -25.21 7.59 -10.06
C ALA A 126 -26.59 7.45 -9.38
N LEU A 127 -27.23 8.56 -9.01
CA LEU A 127 -28.46 8.57 -8.22
C LEU A 127 -29.69 9.07 -8.99
N SER A 128 -29.52 9.62 -10.19
CA SER A 128 -30.59 10.18 -11.03
C SER A 128 -30.23 10.07 -12.51
N ASP A 129 -31.03 10.67 -13.40
CA ASP A 129 -30.79 10.71 -14.85
C ASP A 129 -29.78 11.81 -15.26
N GLY A 130 -28.71 11.96 -14.48
CA GLY A 130 -27.61 12.88 -14.79
C GLY A 130 -26.84 12.47 -16.05
N ALA A 131 -26.15 13.43 -16.68
CA ALA A 131 -25.25 13.11 -17.80
C ALA A 131 -24.04 12.29 -17.33
N ASN A 132 -23.64 11.28 -18.10
CA ASN A 132 -22.51 10.42 -17.74
C ASN A 132 -21.19 11.22 -17.67
N PRO A 133 -20.55 11.35 -16.49
CA PRO A 133 -19.35 12.16 -16.31
C PRO A 133 -18.16 11.64 -17.14
N PHE A 134 -18.11 10.34 -17.41
CA PHE A 134 -17.04 9.74 -18.23
C PHE A 134 -17.09 10.20 -19.68
N ILE A 135 -18.27 10.62 -20.16
CA ILE A 135 -18.46 11.21 -21.49
C ILE A 135 -18.27 12.72 -21.42
N THR A 136 -18.92 13.38 -20.45
CA THR A 136 -18.90 14.85 -20.28
C THR A 136 -17.49 15.40 -20.08
N TYR A 137 -16.64 14.70 -19.32
CA TYR A 137 -15.28 15.13 -19.00
C TYR A 137 -14.20 14.45 -19.85
N ARG A 138 -14.60 13.73 -20.91
CA ARG A 138 -13.68 13.04 -21.80
C ARG A 138 -12.69 14.04 -22.41
N GLY A 139 -11.40 13.78 -22.27
CA GLY A 139 -10.33 14.65 -22.78
C GLY A 139 -9.99 15.86 -21.90
N THR A 140 -10.76 16.13 -20.83
CA THR A 140 -10.42 17.19 -19.86
C THR A 140 -9.33 16.73 -18.89
N VAL A 141 -9.32 15.44 -18.56
CA VAL A 141 -8.35 14.82 -17.66
C VAL A 141 -7.40 13.93 -18.47
N SER A 142 -6.11 14.22 -18.40
CA SER A 142 -5.10 13.37 -19.02
C SER A 142 -4.85 12.12 -18.17
N ILE A 143 -5.33 10.97 -18.65
CA ILE A 143 -5.05 9.66 -18.03
C ILE A 143 -3.54 9.38 -18.01
N ALA A 144 -2.81 9.83 -19.04
CA ALA A 144 -1.36 9.68 -19.10
C ALA A 144 -0.65 10.45 -17.97
N ALA A 145 -1.02 11.72 -17.74
CA ALA A 145 -0.49 12.48 -16.61
C ALA A 145 -0.78 11.77 -15.28
N PHE A 146 -2.02 11.34 -15.09
CA PHE A 146 -2.42 10.63 -13.88
C PHE A 146 -1.57 9.38 -13.62
N CYS A 147 -1.43 8.51 -14.60
CA CYS A 147 -0.65 7.27 -14.47
C CYS A 147 0.84 7.54 -14.24
N ILE A 148 1.44 8.49 -14.94
CA ILE A 148 2.86 8.85 -14.79
C ILE A 148 3.12 9.37 -13.37
N GLY A 149 2.35 10.35 -12.93
CA GLY A 149 2.58 10.96 -11.63
C GLY A 149 2.28 10.02 -10.46
N LEU A 150 1.25 9.16 -10.58
CA LEU A 150 1.03 8.09 -9.61
C LEU A 150 2.17 7.07 -9.56
N THR A 151 2.72 6.69 -10.72
CA THR A 151 3.86 5.75 -10.77
C THR A 151 5.07 6.34 -10.06
N ILE A 152 5.37 7.62 -10.31
CA ILE A 152 6.48 8.33 -9.65
C ILE A 152 6.24 8.38 -8.13
N LEU A 153 5.04 8.80 -7.73
CA LEU A 153 4.70 8.93 -6.30
C LEU A 153 4.73 7.56 -5.60
N ALA A 154 4.27 6.50 -6.26
CA ALA A 154 4.31 5.13 -5.77
C ALA A 154 5.75 4.67 -5.55
N ILE A 155 6.65 4.91 -6.50
CA ILE A 155 8.07 4.54 -6.41
C ILE A 155 8.73 5.28 -5.26
N ILE A 156 8.59 6.62 -5.21
CA ILE A 156 9.20 7.45 -4.17
C ILE A 156 8.70 7.02 -2.79
N THR A 157 7.39 6.91 -2.61
CA THR A 157 6.79 6.53 -1.32
C THR A 157 7.19 5.12 -0.91
N SER A 158 7.21 4.17 -1.85
CA SER A 158 7.65 2.80 -1.61
C SER A 158 9.10 2.74 -1.13
N ILE A 159 10.01 3.47 -1.80
CA ILE A 159 11.43 3.56 -1.41
C ILE A 159 11.55 4.13 0.00
N ILE A 160 10.91 5.27 0.28
CA ILE A 160 10.94 5.93 1.59
C ILE A 160 10.42 4.99 2.67
N CYS A 161 9.23 4.40 2.50
CA CYS A 161 8.62 3.50 3.47
C CYS A 161 9.50 2.29 3.76
N GLY A 162 10.13 1.67 2.75
CA GLY A 162 11.01 0.53 2.99
C GLY A 162 12.32 0.93 3.66
N LEU A 163 12.89 2.11 3.37
CA LEU A 163 14.05 2.62 4.10
C LEU A 163 13.72 2.91 5.57
N VAL A 164 12.58 3.55 5.84
CA VAL A 164 12.06 3.78 7.19
C VAL A 164 11.86 2.45 7.91
N PHE A 165 11.26 1.45 7.26
CA PHE A 165 11.08 0.12 7.84
C PHE A 165 12.41 -0.53 8.23
N LYS A 166 13.42 -0.48 7.35
CA LYS A 166 14.79 -0.96 7.66
C LYS A 166 15.39 -0.22 8.86
N ALA A 167 15.28 1.10 8.88
CA ALA A 167 15.84 1.95 9.95
C ALA A 167 15.19 1.62 11.30
N VAL A 168 13.85 1.56 11.35
CA VAL A 168 13.09 1.19 12.54
C VAL A 168 13.47 -0.22 13.01
N TRP A 169 13.60 -1.18 12.09
CA TRP A 169 13.98 -2.54 12.44
C TRP A 169 15.40 -2.61 13.03
N ARG A 170 16.36 -1.89 12.43
CA ARG A 170 17.75 -1.81 12.91
C ARG A 170 17.80 -1.18 14.30
N TYR A 171 17.14 -0.04 14.49
CA TYR A 171 17.09 0.67 15.76
C TYR A 171 16.55 -0.22 16.89
N ARG A 172 15.40 -0.88 16.65
CA ARG A 172 14.79 -1.78 17.64
C ARG A 172 15.66 -3.00 17.94
N THR A 173 16.35 -3.51 16.94
CA THR A 173 17.30 -4.63 17.12
C THR A 173 18.41 -4.18 18.06
N VAL A 174 19.12 -3.08 17.77
CA VAL A 174 20.23 -2.57 18.60
C VAL A 174 19.80 -2.32 20.05
N ILE A 175 18.66 -1.67 20.27
CA ILE A 175 18.14 -1.42 21.63
C ILE A 175 17.89 -2.74 22.38
N SER A 176 17.33 -3.74 21.70
CA SER A 176 17.09 -5.04 22.33
C SER A 176 18.38 -5.79 22.70
N TRP A 177 19.47 -5.58 21.96
CA TRP A 177 20.80 -6.11 22.30
C TRP A 177 21.39 -5.39 23.52
N GLN A 178 21.31 -4.05 23.56
CA GLN A 178 21.80 -3.25 24.68
C GLN A 178 21.08 -3.60 25.99
N LYS A 179 19.75 -3.78 25.92
CA LYS A 179 18.95 -4.16 27.10
C LYS A 179 19.37 -5.54 27.67
N ARG A 180 19.71 -6.50 26.80
CA ARG A 180 20.18 -7.82 27.22
C ARG A 180 21.55 -7.78 27.89
N GLN A 181 22.46 -6.91 27.43
CA GLN A 181 23.78 -6.75 28.05
C GLN A 181 23.69 -6.09 29.44
N GLN A 182 22.76 -5.15 29.61
CA GLN A 182 22.48 -4.56 30.93
C GLN A 182 21.87 -5.58 31.88
N GLU A 183 20.93 -6.42 31.42
CA GLU A 183 20.34 -7.50 32.24
C GLU A 183 21.36 -8.58 32.62
N SER A 184 22.34 -8.91 31.75
CA SER A 184 23.41 -9.85 32.11
C SER A 184 24.43 -9.27 33.09
N SER A 185 24.70 -7.96 33.03
CA SER A 185 25.63 -7.29 33.96
C SER A 185 25.04 -7.06 35.35
N ASN A 186 23.72 -7.10 35.50
CA ASN A 186 23.01 -6.80 36.74
C ASN A 186 22.57 -8.06 37.51
N LYS A 187 23.01 -9.25 37.09
CA LYS A 187 22.80 -10.49 37.87
C LYS A 187 23.82 -10.54 39.02
N PRO A 188 23.39 -10.69 40.28
CA PRO A 188 24.32 -10.88 41.40
C PRO A 188 25.09 -12.18 41.20
N PRO A 189 26.35 -12.27 41.69
CA PRO A 189 27.11 -13.51 41.66
C PRO A 189 26.33 -14.59 42.41
N GLU A 190 26.15 -15.76 41.78
CA GLU A 190 25.55 -16.93 42.42
C GLU A 190 26.42 -17.31 43.63
N SER A 191 25.86 -17.19 44.83
CA SER A 191 26.48 -17.51 46.13
C SER A 191 26.25 -18.95 46.52
#